data_AF-A0A6M3NZE6-F1
#
_entry.id   AF-A0A6M3NZE6-F1
#
_cell.length_a   1.000
_cell.length_b   1.000
_cell.length_c   1.000
_cell.angle_alpha   90.00
_cell.angle_beta   90.00
_cell.angle_gamma   90.00
#
_symmetry.space_group_name_H-M   'P 1'
#
loop_
_entity.id
_entity.type
_entity.pdbx_description
1 polymer ?
#
loop_
_entity_poly.entity_id
_entity_poly.type
_entity_poly.pdbx_seq_one_letter_code
_entity_poly.pdbx_strand_id
1 'polypeptide(L)' 'MNKFIATPHRPEISVRYDEHDNSLTISINHCPGVNSEELNICREIEMHVGEVPRLIDALTKAYECATGEKP' A
#
# COMPACT_ATOMS: atom_id res chain seq x y z
N MET A 1 -26.03 -14.91 -19.89
CA MET A 1 -24.79 -15.69 -19.71
C MET A 1 -23.75 -14.74 -19.12
N ASN A 2 -23.45 -14.85 -17.84
CA ASN A 2 -22.50 -13.93 -17.19
C ASN A 2 -21.08 -14.39 -17.52
N LYS A 3 -20.28 -13.51 -18.14
CA LYS A 3 -18.85 -13.75 -18.35
C LYS A 3 -18.13 -13.41 -17.04
N PHE A 4 -17.45 -14.38 -16.47
CA PHE A 4 -16.49 -14.14 -15.39
C PHE A 4 -15.14 -13.84 -16.03
N ILE A 5 -14.60 -12.65 -15.74
CA ILE A 5 -13.24 -12.29 -16.12
C ILE A 5 -12.35 -12.59 -14.92
N ALA A 6 -11.49 -13.59 -15.04
CA ALA A 6 -10.45 -13.85 -14.06
C ALA A 6 -9.24 -12.98 -14.38
N THR A 7 -8.95 -12.00 -13.52
CA THR A 7 -7.77 -11.15 -13.62
C THR A 7 -6.66 -11.73 -12.73
N PRO A 8 -5.40 -11.80 -13.20
CA PRO A 8 -4.28 -12.22 -12.37
C PRO A 8 -4.12 -11.30 -11.15
N HIS A 9 -4.07 -11.87 -9.95
CA HIS A 9 -3.84 -11.12 -8.72
C HIS A 9 -2.35 -10.74 -8.61
N ARG A 10 -2.02 -9.50 -8.98
CA ARG A 10 -0.68 -8.92 -8.80
C ARG A 10 -0.82 -7.67 -7.92
N PRO A 11 -0.56 -7.76 -6.60
CA PRO A 11 -0.72 -6.60 -5.75
C PRO A 11 0.32 -5.54 -6.13
N GLU A 12 -0.14 -4.29 -6.18
CA GLU A 12 0.69 -3.11 -6.44
C GLU A 12 0.68 -2.20 -5.21
N ILE A 13 1.85 -1.69 -4.85
CA ILE A 13 2.02 -0.67 -3.82
C ILE A 13 2.46 0.60 -4.53
N SER A 14 1.72 1.69 -4.31
CA SER A 14 2.03 3.01 -4.85
C SER A 14 2.21 4.00 -3.70
N VAL A 15 3.14 4.93 -3.87
CA VAL A 15 3.36 6.02 -2.93
C VAL A 15 3.15 7.34 -3.67
N ARG A 16 2.35 8.22 -3.10
CA ARG A 16 2.07 9.57 -3.62
C ARG A 16 2.45 10.58 -2.54
N TYR A 17 3.13 11.64 -2.95
CA TYR A 17 3.43 12.79 -2.10
C TYR A 17 2.63 13.99 -2.59
N ASP A 18 2.00 14.70 -1.67
CA ASP A 18 1.30 15.96 -1.91
C ASP A 18 2.08 17.11 -1.24
N GLU A 19 2.60 18.02 -2.06
CA GLU A 19 3.37 19.18 -1.62
C GLU A 19 2.51 20.26 -0.96
N HIS A 20 1.22 20.31 -1.26
CA HIS A 20 0.33 21.35 -0.72
C HIS A 20 0.09 21.11 0.78
N ASP A 21 -0.24 19.87 1.13
CA ASP A 21 -0.59 19.47 2.49
C ASP A 21 0.59 18.80 3.22
N ASN A 22 1.73 18.67 2.55
CA ASN A 22 2.90 17.95 3.03
C ASN A 22 2.54 16.54 3.52
N SER A 23 1.66 15.88 2.76
CA SER A 23 1.09 14.56 3.07
C SER A 23 1.63 13.50 2.13
N LEU A 24 1.65 12.26 2.61
CA LEU A 24 2.08 11.08 1.89
C LEU A 24 1.00 10.02 1.98
N THR A 25 0.59 9.49 0.84
CA THR A 25 -0.38 8.40 0.73
C THR A 25 0.31 7.14 0.22
N ILE A 26 0.13 6.04 0.94
CA ILE A 26 0.54 4.70 0.51
C ILE A 26 -0.73 3.94 0.13
N SER A 27 -0.87 3.61 -1.15
CA SER A 27 -2.00 2.84 -1.67
C SER A 27 -1.55 1.42 -1.99
N ILE A 28 -2.30 0.44 -1.49
CA ILE A 28 -2.14 -0.98 -1.77
C ILE A 28 -3.34 -1.42 -2.60
N ASN A 29 -3.10 -1.80 -3.85
CA ASN A 29 -4.10 -2.35 -4.74
C ASN A 29 -3.87 -3.84 -4.92
N HIS A 30 -4.75 -4.68 -4.39
CA HIS A 30 -4.67 -6.14 -4.46
C HIS A 30 -4.92 -6.67 -5.89
N CYS A 31 -5.78 -5.99 -6.67
CA CYS A 31 -6.14 -6.38 -8.03
C CYS A 31 -6.18 -5.15 -8.96
N PRO A 32 -5.01 -4.72 -9.47
CA PRO A 32 -4.93 -3.65 -10.46
C PRO A 32 -5.82 -3.97 -11.67
N GLY A 33 -6.78 -3.08 -11.96
CA GLY A 33 -7.78 -3.27 -13.03
C GLY A 33 -9.17 -3.69 -12.56
N VAL A 34 -9.36 -3.99 -11.28
CA VAL A 34 -10.69 -4.12 -10.67
C VAL A 34 -10.95 -2.89 -9.81
N ASN A 35 -11.71 -1.92 -10.34
CA ASN A 35 -12.08 -0.72 -9.59
C ASN A 35 -13.29 -1.02 -8.70
N SER A 36 -13.05 -1.52 -7.48
CA SER A 36 -14.13 -1.83 -6.53
C SER A 36 -13.68 -1.64 -5.08
N GLU A 37 -14.04 -0.51 -4.49
CA GLU A 37 -13.91 -0.27 -3.05
C GLU A 37 -14.77 -1.27 -2.24
N GLU A 38 -15.94 -1.66 -2.75
CA GLU A 38 -16.84 -2.62 -2.08
C GLU A 38 -16.20 -4.00 -1.88
N LEU A 39 -15.21 -4.35 -2.70
CA LEU A 39 -14.48 -5.62 -2.60
C LEU A 39 -13.22 -5.50 -1.72
N ASN A 40 -12.99 -4.34 -1.09
CA ASN A 40 -11.80 -4.03 -0.27
C ASN A 40 -10.48 -4.31 -1.00
N ILE A 41 -10.47 -4.15 -2.33
CA ILE A 41 -9.31 -4.44 -3.18
C ILE A 41 -8.27 -3.33 -3.07
N CYS A 42 -8.68 -2.11 -2.70
CA CYS A 42 -7.79 -0.99 -2.47
C CYS A 42 -7.78 -0.62 -0.99
N ARG A 43 -6.60 -0.35 -0.44
CA ARG A 43 -6.40 0.24 0.89
C ARG A 43 -5.43 1.40 0.78
N GLU A 44 -5.75 2.50 1.44
CA GLU A 44 -4.89 3.68 1.48
C GLU A 44 -4.54 4.04 2.91
N ILE A 45 -3.30 4.47 3.10
CA ILE A 45 -2.79 5.02 4.36
C ILE A 45 -2.28 6.41 4.05
N GLU A 46 -2.89 7.41 4.65
CA GLU A 46 -2.44 8.80 4.56
C GLU A 46 -1.71 9.19 5.85
N MET A 47 -0.60 9.92 5.71
CA MET A 47 0.16 10.45 6.84
C MET A 47 0.86 11.76 6.46
N HIS A 48 1.21 12.56 7.47
CA HIS A 48 2.08 13.71 7.25
C HIS A 48 3.53 13.25 6.99
N VAL A 49 4.26 13.94 6.11
CA VAL A 49 5.64 13.56 5.72
C VAL A 49 6.60 13.53 6.89
N GLY A 50 6.38 14.35 7.91
CA GLY A 50 7.16 14.33 9.15
C GLY A 50 7.15 12.99 9.90
N GLU A 51 6.15 12.13 9.67
CA GLU A 51 6.04 10.81 10.30
C GLU A 51 6.76 9.70 9.50
N VAL A 52 7.24 9.98 8.28
CA VAL A 52 7.91 8.99 7.41
C VAL A 52 9.12 8.31 8.08
N PRO A 53 10.01 9.01 8.82
CA PRO A 53 11.10 8.35 9.53
C PRO A 53 10.62 7.27 10.51
N ARG A 54 9.51 7.52 11.22
CA ARG A 54 8.92 6.56 12.17
C ARG A 54 8.32 5.36 11.45
N LEU A 55 7.74 5.56 10.27
CA LEU A 55 7.26 4.47 9.42
C LEU A 55 8.41 3.57 8.98
N ILE A 56 9.52 4.14 8.51
CA ILE A 56 10.71 3.39 8.09
C ILE A 56 11.25 2.54 9.26
N ASP A 57 11.38 3.13 10.44
CA ASP A 57 11.81 2.42 11.65
C ASP A 57 10.88 1.26 11.99
N ALA A 58 9.56 1.47 11.90
CA ALA A 58 8.56 0.44 12.19
C ALA A 58 8.62 -0.72 11.18
N LEU A 59 8.73 -0.41 9.87
CA LEU A 59 8.83 -1.41 8.81
C LEU A 59 10.15 -2.20 8.88
N THR A 60 11.25 -1.52 9.20
CA THR A 60 12.57 -2.13 9.41
C THR A 60 12.52 -3.16 10.54
N LYS A 61 11.95 -2.77 11.69
CA LYS A 61 11.77 -3.69 12.82
C LYS A 61 10.85 -4.86 12.49
N ALA A 62 9.76 -4.60 11.76
CA ALA A 62 8.83 -5.64 11.34
C ALA A 62 9.53 -6.65 10.42
N TYR A 63 10.36 -6.17 9.49
CA TYR A 63 11.17 -7.03 8.61
C TYR A 63 12.17 -7.87 9.42
N GLU A 64 12.96 -7.25 10.31
CA GLU A 64 13.90 -7.96 11.18
C GLU A 64 13.21 -9.07 12.00
N CYS A 65 12.02 -8.79 12.52
CA CYS A 65 11.24 -9.76 13.27
C CYS A 65 10.69 -10.90 12.40
N ALA A 66 10.35 -10.62 11.14
CA ALA A 66 9.77 -11.60 10.22
C ALA A 66 10.82 -12.53 9.59
N THR A 67 12.02 -12.02 9.29
CA THR A 67 13.07 -12.75 8.57
C THR A 67 14.23 -13.17 9.47
N GLY A 68 14.43 -12.52 10.61
CA GLY A 68 15.63 -12.65 11.43
C GLY A 68 16.87 -11.96 10.83
N GLU A 69 16.69 -11.24 9.71
CA GLU A 69 17.76 -10.55 8.98
C GLU A 69 17.68 -9.05 9.23
N LYS A 70 18.84 -8.39 9.34
CA LYS A 70 18.88 -6.93 9.27
C LYS A 70 18.86 -6.50 7.80
N PRO A 71 17.94 -5.60 7.41
CA PRO A 71 17.86 -5.12 6.04
C PRO A 71 19.07 -4.27 5.63
#